data_AF-A0A0P7KMF0-F1
#
_entry.id   AF-A0A0P7KMF0-F1
#
_cell.length_a   1.000
_cell.length_b   1.000
_cell.length_c   1.000
_cell.angle_alpha   90.00
_cell.angle_beta   90.00
_cell.angle_gamma   90.00
#
_symmetry.space_group_name_H-M   'P 1'
#
loop_
_entity.id
_entity.type
_entity.pdbx_description
1 polymer ?
#
loop_
_entity_poly.entity_id
_entity_poly.type
_entity_poly.pdbx_seq_one_letter_code
_entity_poly.pdbx_strand_id
1 'polypeptide(L)' 'MTRENEAAQFSVSGTNINEVKQKNAEAGLSYNEVKALLAQQGGYGTAIYSDTDIAEVKQEIHKHEQ' A
#
# COMPACT_ATOMS: atom_id res chain seq x y z
N MET A 1 -28.33 31.86 0.69
CA MET A 1 -27.37 30.79 1.05
C MET A 1 -27.28 29.87 -0.14
N THR A 2 -26.18 29.94 -0.88
CA THR A 2 -25.96 29.24 -2.15
C THR A 2 -25.79 27.74 -1.93
N ARG A 3 -26.46 26.95 -2.78
CA ARG A 3 -26.39 25.48 -2.84
C ARG A 3 -25.06 25.04 -3.45
N GLU A 4 -23.97 25.18 -2.69
CA GLU A 4 -22.62 24.86 -3.21
C GLU A 4 -22.18 23.41 -2.95
N ASN A 5 -22.97 22.61 -2.22
CA ASN A 5 -22.59 21.26 -1.80
C ASN A 5 -23.19 20.10 -2.61
N GLU A 6 -24.15 20.34 -3.52
CA GLU A 6 -24.78 19.24 -4.29
C GLU A 6 -24.07 18.95 -5.63
N ALA A 7 -23.41 19.94 -6.24
CA ALA A 7 -22.75 19.77 -7.53
C ALA A 7 -21.48 18.89 -7.49
N ALA A 8 -20.87 18.73 -6.31
CA ALA A 8 -19.66 17.93 -6.13
C ALA A 8 -19.94 16.47 -5.72
N GLN A 9 -21.20 16.01 -5.78
CA GLN A 9 -21.54 14.61 -5.50
C GLN A 9 -21.26 13.66 -6.65
N PHE A 10 -21.31 14.13 -7.90
CA PHE A 10 -21.14 13.30 -9.08
C PHE A 10 -19.95 13.77 -9.93
N SER A 11 -19.13 12.83 -10.41
CA SER A 11 -18.10 13.13 -11.41
C SER A 11 -18.72 13.51 -12.76
N VAL A 12 -17.91 14.04 -13.68
CA VAL A 12 -18.35 14.32 -15.07
C VAL A 12 -18.91 13.07 -15.75
N SER A 13 -18.45 11.88 -15.35
CA SER A 13 -18.93 10.60 -15.85
C SER A 13 -20.17 10.08 -15.10
N GLY A 14 -20.74 10.85 -14.17
CA GLY A 14 -21.92 10.47 -13.37
C GLY A 14 -21.60 9.57 -12.16
N THR A 15 -20.35 9.50 -11.71
CA THR A 15 -19.95 8.66 -10.57
C THR A 15 -20.28 9.33 -9.24
N ASN A 16 -21.05 8.68 -8.36
CA ASN A 16 -21.29 9.18 -7.00
C ASN A 16 -20.02 9.12 -6.14
N ILE A 17 -19.45 10.27 -5.85
CA ILE A 17 -18.19 10.42 -5.11
C ILE A 17 -18.34 9.99 -3.65
N ASN A 18 -19.51 10.22 -3.03
CA ASN A 18 -19.74 9.85 -1.63
C ASN A 18 -19.80 8.32 -1.46
N GLU A 19 -20.48 7.65 -2.39
CA GLU A 19 -20.55 6.20 -2.43
C GLU A 19 -19.16 5.57 -2.64
N VAL A 20 -18.36 6.14 -3.55
CA VAL A 20 -16.98 5.69 -3.79
C VAL A 20 -16.12 5.84 -2.53
N LYS A 21 -16.22 6.98 -1.83
CA LYS A 21 -15.47 7.19 -0.58
C LYS A 21 -15.86 6.18 0.49
N GLN A 22 -17.15 5.91 0.66
CA GLN A 22 -17.63 4.90 1.60
C GLN A 22 -17.07 3.52 1.25
N LYS A 23 -17.22 3.08 -0.01
CA LYS A 23 -16.71 1.79 -0.47
C LYS A 23 -15.20 1.67 -0.31
N ASN A 24 -14.44 2.73 -0.57
CA ASN A 24 -12.98 2.73 -0.35
C ASN A 24 -12.62 2.58 1.13
N ALA A 25 -13.38 3.20 2.04
CA ALA A 25 -13.19 3.01 3.48
C ALA A 25 -13.51 1.58 3.94
N GLU A 26 -14.45 0.90 3.27
CA GLU A 26 -14.85 -0.48 3.55
C GLU A 26 -13.97 -1.53 2.84
N ALA A 27 -13.19 -1.15 1.82
CA ALA A 27 -12.43 -2.06 0.96
C ALA A 27 -11.13 -2.61 1.59
N GLY A 28 -10.75 -2.15 2.78
CA GLY A 28 -9.51 -2.52 3.45
C GLY A 28 -8.30 -1.73 2.93
N LEU A 29 -7.12 -2.34 3.02
CA LEU A 29 -5.86 -1.68 2.67
C LEU A 29 -5.77 -1.43 1.16
N SER A 30 -5.33 -0.25 0.78
CA SER A 30 -4.98 0.05 -0.59
C SER A 30 -3.77 -0.75 -1.05
N TYR A 31 -3.61 -0.88 -2.36
CA TYR A 31 -2.43 -1.53 -2.96
C TYR A 31 -1.10 -0.99 -2.42
N ASN A 32 -0.98 0.33 -2.26
CA ASN A 32 0.25 0.95 -1.77
C ASN A 32 0.50 0.64 -0.30
N GLU A 33 -0.55 0.56 0.51
CA GLU A 33 -0.44 0.17 1.92
C GLU A 33 -0.05 -1.31 2.05
N VAL A 34 -0.66 -2.20 1.25
CA VAL A 34 -0.27 -3.61 1.18
C VAL A 34 1.18 -3.75 0.74
N LYS A 35 1.60 -3.01 -0.30
CA LYS A 35 2.98 -3.00 -0.78
C LYS A 35 3.96 -2.54 0.31
N ALA A 36 3.62 -1.49 1.06
CA ALA A 36 4.45 -0.99 2.15
C ALA A 36 4.57 -2.01 3.29
N LEU A 37 3.45 -2.64 3.68
CA LEU A 37 3.45 -3.70 4.72
C LEU A 37 4.30 -4.90 4.30
N LEU A 38 4.16 -5.35 3.04
CA LEU A 38 4.96 -6.44 2.48
C LEU A 38 6.45 -6.08 2.42
N ALA A 39 6.79 -4.83 2.10
CA ALA A 39 8.18 -4.38 2.11
C ALA A 39 8.76 -4.32 3.53
N GLN A 40 7.95 -3.94 4.53
CA GLN A 40 8.39 -3.85 5.92
C GLN A 40 8.54 -5.24 6.58
N GLN A 41 7.60 -6.15 6.32
CA GLN A 41 7.54 -7.46 6.99
C GLN A 41 8.21 -8.57 6.17
N GLY A 42 8.50 -8.33 4.89
CA GLY A 42 8.85 -9.37 3.93
C GLY A 42 7.64 -10.23 3.58
N GLY A 43 7.79 -11.15 2.62
CA GLY A 43 6.74 -12.12 2.31
C GLY A 43 6.66 -13.21 3.38
N TYR A 44 5.53 -13.33 4.08
CA TYR A 44 5.29 -14.42 5.04
C TYR A 44 5.35 -15.79 4.34
N GLY A 45 6.16 -16.71 4.88
CA GLY A 45 6.33 -18.05 4.31
C GLY A 45 7.08 -18.07 2.97
N THR A 46 7.59 -16.93 2.49
CA THR A 46 8.36 -16.85 1.24
C THR A 46 9.85 -17.07 1.42
N ALA A 47 10.31 -17.24 2.67
CA ALA A 47 11.70 -17.55 2.96
C ALA A 47 12.19 -18.82 2.24
N ILE A 48 11.30 -19.78 1.96
CA ILE A 48 11.62 -21.00 1.19
C ILE A 48 11.93 -20.73 -0.30
N TYR A 49 11.51 -19.57 -0.82
CA TYR A 49 11.75 -19.14 -2.20
C TYR A 49 12.91 -18.14 -2.30
N SER A 50 13.56 -17.84 -1.18
CA SER A 50 14.70 -16.92 -1.13
C SER A 50 15.98 -17.73 -0.94
N ASP A 51 16.84 -17.73 -1.95
CA ASP A 51 18.20 -18.31 -1.89
C ASP A 51 19.19 -17.43 -1.10
N THR A 52 18.69 -16.38 -0.45
CA THR A 52 19.53 -15.41 0.29
C THR A 52 20.08 -16.04 1.58
N ASP A 53 21.40 -16.19 1.69
CA ASP A 53 22.09 -16.52 2.93
C ASP A 53 22.25 -15.27 3.82
N ILE A 54 21.57 -15.26 4.96
CA ILE A 54 21.58 -14.15 5.92
C ILE A 54 22.98 -13.91 6.50
N ALA A 55 23.80 -14.96 6.66
CA ALA A 55 25.14 -14.83 7.22
C ALA A 55 26.09 -14.14 6.24
N GLU A 56 26.00 -14.48 4.95
CA GLU A 56 26.77 -13.85 3.87
C GLU A 56 26.41 -12.36 3.76
N VAL A 57 25.12 -12.03 3.71
CA VAL A 57 24.65 -10.63 3.62
C VAL A 57 25.14 -9.80 4.80
N LYS A 58 25.12 -10.34 6.02
CA LYS A 58 25.66 -9.65 7.20
C LYS A 58 27.16 -9.40 7.07
N GLN A 59 27.94 -10.34 6.56
CA GLN A 59 29.38 -10.13 6.39
C GLN A 59 29.69 -9.03 5.36
N GLU A 60 28.95 -9.00 4.24
CA GLU A 60 29.14 -7.97 3.21
C GLU A 60 28.79 -6.56 3.72
N ILE A 61 27.69 -6.41 4.46
CA ILE A 61 27.32 -5.10 5.06
C ILE A 61 28.44 -4.58 5.98
N HIS A 62 28.96 -5.42 6.89
CA HIS A 62 30.02 -4.99 7.81
C HIS A 62 31.37 -4.72 7.12
N LYS A 63 31.66 -5.38 5.98
CA LYS A 63 32.86 -5.08 5.19
C LYS A 63 32.79 -3.69 4.56
N HIS A 64 31.60 -3.25 4.15
CA HIS A 64 31.41 -1.97 3.48
C HIS A 64 31.32 -0.78 4.46
N GLU A 65 31.19 -1.03 5.76
CA GLU A 65 31.18 -0.01 6.81
C GLU A 65 32.57 0.33 7.40
N GLN A 66 33.65 -0.30 6.89
CA GLN A 66 35.06 -0.06 7.26
C GLN A 66 35.80 0.71 6.16
#